data_AF-A0A9Q3HWA7-F1
#
_entry.id   AF-A0A9Q3HWA7-F1
#
_cell.length_a   1.000
_cell.length_b   1.000
_cell.length_c   1.000
_cell.angle_alpha   90.00
_cell.angle_beta   90.00
_cell.angle_gamma   90.00
#
_symmetry.space_group_name_H-M   'P 1'
#
loop_
_entity.id
_entity.type
_entity.pdbx_description
1 polymer ?
#
loop_
_entity_poly.entity_id
_entity_poly.type
_entity_poly.pdbx_seq_one_letter_code
_entity_poly.pdbx_strand_id
1 'polypeptide(L)'
;MWNQTSRKGTRGKNGVDIRLTEKFSRKHPVFPVSLVKPYFQTGEETFPSRKKTTIPPDIVEVEDSPGPVKKIIKTRKIRLNGKNQRQYLVRFKNQTAAKDKWFSEDAKPDGNLHPRRLRASRRTEQSHE
;
A
#
# COMPACT_ATOMS: atom_id res chain seq x y z
N MET A 1 2.15 -22.77 41.21
CA MET A 1 2.85 -23.01 39.93
C MET A 1 1.88 -23.73 39.00
N TRP A 2 1.46 -23.12 37.89
CA TRP A 2 0.57 -23.76 36.91
C TRP A 2 1.39 -24.09 35.66
N ASN A 3 1.51 -25.38 35.36
CA ASN A 3 2.30 -25.88 34.23
C ASN A 3 1.61 -25.53 32.91
N GLN A 4 2.30 -24.78 32.08
CA GLN A 4 1.85 -24.34 30.76
C GLN A 4 2.15 -25.47 29.75
N THR A 5 1.21 -26.40 29.57
CA THR A 5 1.33 -27.43 28.52
C THR A 5 0.96 -26.84 27.17
N SER A 6 1.96 -26.25 26.50
CA SER A 6 1.89 -25.85 25.10
C SER A 6 1.74 -27.09 24.20
N ARG A 7 0.51 -27.42 23.78
CA ARG A 7 0.29 -28.34 22.64
C ARG A 7 0.30 -27.53 21.34
N LYS A 8 1.44 -27.59 20.63
CA LYS A 8 1.63 -27.05 19.27
C LYS A 8 0.93 -27.97 18.25
N GLY A 9 0.15 -27.36 17.34
CA GLY A 9 -0.46 -27.96 16.13
C GLY A 9 -1.80 -28.68 16.40
N THR A 10 -2.88 -28.54 15.64
CA THR A 10 -3.15 -28.02 14.29
C THR A 10 -4.56 -27.40 14.29
N ARG A 11 -4.70 -26.07 14.24
CA ARG A 11 -6.00 -25.41 14.11
C ARG A 11 -6.09 -24.74 12.74
N GLY A 12 -7.13 -25.06 11.98
CA GLY A 12 -7.51 -24.28 10.81
C GLY A 12 -7.94 -22.87 11.21
N LYS A 13 -8.13 -21.97 10.23
CA LYS A 13 -8.50 -20.55 10.47
C LYS A 13 -9.71 -20.35 11.40
N ASN A 14 -10.57 -21.36 11.57
CA ASN A 14 -11.79 -21.29 12.36
C ASN A 14 -11.75 -22.14 13.66
N GLY A 15 -10.57 -22.52 14.15
CA GLY A 15 -10.45 -23.32 15.37
C GLY A 15 -10.68 -22.52 16.65
N VAL A 16 -11.53 -23.00 17.56
CA VAL A 16 -11.82 -22.38 18.87
C VAL A 16 -11.42 -23.34 20.00
N ASP A 17 -10.74 -22.81 21.03
CA ASP A 17 -10.46 -23.55 22.26
C ASP A 17 -11.61 -23.40 23.25
N ILE A 18 -12.08 -24.53 23.77
CA ILE A 18 -13.10 -24.56 24.81
C ILE A 18 -12.45 -25.06 26.10
N ARG A 19 -12.45 -24.23 27.14
CA ARG A 19 -12.03 -24.63 28.50
C ARG A 19 -13.24 -25.20 29.23
N LEU A 20 -13.22 -26.49 29.52
CA LEU A 20 -14.26 -27.16 30.28
C LEU A 20 -14.03 -26.97 31.79
N THR A 21 -15.08 -26.69 32.55
CA THR A 21 -15.01 -26.68 34.02
C THR A 21 -14.95 -28.12 34.56
N GLU A 22 -14.49 -28.29 35.80
CA GLU A 22 -14.21 -29.61 36.40
C GLU A 22 -15.36 -30.62 36.27
N LYS A 23 -16.60 -30.14 36.42
CA LYS A 23 -17.85 -30.92 36.25
C LYS A 23 -18.04 -31.52 34.85
N PHE A 24 -17.41 -30.95 33.82
CA PHE A 24 -17.52 -31.37 32.43
C PHE A 24 -16.21 -31.99 31.89
N SER A 25 -15.16 -32.08 32.71
CA SER A 25 -13.86 -32.66 32.34
C SER A 25 -13.94 -34.15 31.96
N ARG A 26 -14.89 -34.88 32.53
CA ARG A 26 -15.12 -36.32 32.31
C ARG A 26 -16.23 -36.62 31.29
N LYS A 27 -16.90 -35.60 30.75
CA LYS A 27 -17.95 -35.79 29.75
C LYS A 27 -17.36 -35.58 28.37
N HIS A 28 -17.46 -36.61 27.51
CA HIS A 28 -17.14 -36.43 26.09
C HIS A 28 -18.13 -35.44 25.49
N PRO A 29 -17.66 -34.41 24.74
CA PRO A 29 -18.57 -33.54 24.01
C PRO A 29 -19.31 -34.38 22.97
N VAL A 30 -20.63 -34.51 23.13
CA VAL A 30 -21.50 -35.17 22.18
C VAL A 30 -22.06 -34.10 21.26
N PHE A 31 -21.64 -34.11 20.00
CA PHE A 31 -22.28 -33.30 18.97
C PHE A 31 -23.39 -34.13 18.36
N PRO A 32 -24.67 -33.71 18.48
CA PRO A 32 -25.75 -34.40 17.79
C PRO A 32 -25.47 -34.38 16.29
N VAL A 33 -25.44 -35.56 15.67
CA VAL A 33 -25.22 -35.69 14.23
C VAL A 33 -26.31 -34.94 13.44
N SER A 34 -27.50 -34.76 14.03
CA SER A 34 -28.61 -33.96 13.49
C SER A 34 -28.32 -32.45 13.40
N LEU A 35 -27.35 -31.93 14.15
CA LEU A 35 -26.91 -30.53 14.07
C LEU A 35 -25.80 -30.32 13.04
N VAL A 36 -25.20 -31.40 12.54
CA VAL A 36 -24.19 -31.33 11.49
C VAL A 36 -24.92 -31.07 10.17
N LYS A 37 -24.87 -29.83 9.70
CA LYS A 37 -25.36 -29.50 8.36
C LYS A 37 -24.52 -30.26 7.33
N PRO A 38 -25.14 -30.99 6.39
CA PRO A 38 -24.41 -31.64 5.32
C PRO A 38 -23.63 -30.59 4.50
N TYR A 39 -22.38 -30.93 4.18
CA TYR A 39 -21.56 -30.10 3.31
C TYR A 39 -22.02 -30.31 1.87
N PHE A 40 -22.42 -29.22 1.21
CA PHE A 40 -22.69 -29.20 -0.22
C PHE A 40 -21.64 -28.36 -0.92
N GLN A 41 -21.12 -28.84 -2.05
CA GLN A 41 -20.28 -28.00 -2.91
C GLN A 41 -21.12 -26.80 -3.36
N THR A 42 -20.58 -25.60 -3.12
CA THR A 42 -21.27 -24.37 -3.46
C THR A 42 -21.22 -24.18 -4.98
N GLY A 43 -22.36 -24.38 -5.66
CA GLY A 43 -22.51 -24.09 -7.08
C GLY A 43 -22.52 -22.59 -7.35
N GLU A 44 -22.05 -22.19 -8.54
CA GLU A 44 -22.01 -20.78 -8.96
C GLU A 44 -23.41 -20.14 -9.05
N GLU A 45 -24.45 -20.93 -9.33
CA GLU A 45 -25.84 -20.48 -9.33
C GLU A 45 -26.36 -20.06 -7.96
N THR A 46 -25.97 -20.78 -6.89
CA THR A 46 -26.49 -20.52 -5.55
C THR A 46 -25.93 -19.22 -4.95
N PHE A 47 -24.75 -18.79 -5.41
CA PHE A 47 -24.09 -17.57 -4.95
C PHE A 47 -23.50 -16.79 -6.13
N PRO A 48 -24.36 -16.13 -6.95
CA PRO A 48 -23.94 -15.44 -8.17
C PRO A 48 -22.98 -14.28 -7.91
N SER A 49 -22.94 -13.75 -6.68
CA SER A 49 -22.02 -12.69 -6.24
C SER A 49 -20.60 -13.19 -5.95
N ARG A 50 -20.34 -14.51 -5.93
CA ARG A 50 -19.01 -15.10 -5.68
C ARG A 50 -18.21 -15.39 -6.95
N LYS A 51 -18.63 -14.87 -8.12
CA LYS A 51 -17.90 -15.01 -9.38
C LYS A 51 -16.43 -14.63 -9.17
N LYS A 52 -15.55 -15.64 -9.26
CA LYS A 52 -14.09 -15.48 -9.15
C LYS A 52 -13.57 -14.90 -10.45
N THR A 53 -13.81 -13.63 -10.68
CA THR A 53 -13.16 -12.94 -11.81
C THR A 53 -12.89 -11.50 -11.42
N THR A 54 -12.04 -11.32 -10.42
CA THR A 54 -11.21 -10.13 -10.35
C THR A 54 -9.84 -10.58 -10.82
N ILE A 55 -9.64 -10.55 -12.14
CA ILE A 55 -8.28 -10.61 -12.69
C ILE A 55 -7.57 -9.41 -12.04
N PRO A 56 -6.46 -9.61 -11.30
CA PRO A 56 -5.72 -8.48 -10.77
C PRO A 56 -5.32 -7.61 -11.96
N PRO A 57 -5.45 -6.27 -11.86
CA PRO A 57 -5.03 -5.41 -12.95
C PRO A 57 -3.57 -5.69 -13.28
N ASP A 58 -3.25 -5.79 -14.58
CA ASP A 58 -1.88 -5.92 -15.02
C ASP A 58 -1.05 -4.76 -14.45
N ILE A 59 0.08 -5.11 -13.83
CA ILE A 59 1.06 -4.13 -13.39
C ILE A 59 1.72 -3.62 -14.67
N VAL A 60 1.17 -2.54 -15.24
CA VAL A 60 1.85 -1.81 -16.31
C VAL A 60 3.10 -1.22 -15.69
N GLU A 61 4.26 -1.80 -16.00
CA GLU A 61 5.54 -1.15 -15.78
C GLU A 61 5.51 0.13 -16.61
N VAL A 62 5.19 1.25 -15.95
CA VAL A 62 5.17 2.56 -16.58
C VAL A 62 6.58 2.79 -17.09
N GLU A 63 6.77 2.65 -18.40
CA GLU A 63 7.96 3.08 -19.13
C GLU A 63 8.42 4.41 -18.55
N ASP A 64 9.74 4.61 -18.50
CA ASP A 64 10.49 5.73 -17.89
C ASP A 64 10.09 7.15 -18.33
N SER A 65 8.93 7.32 -18.96
CA SER A 65 8.18 8.56 -18.98
C SER A 65 8.12 9.16 -17.56
N PRO A 66 8.63 10.38 -17.38
CA PRO A 66 8.54 11.07 -16.10
C PRO A 66 7.04 11.29 -15.81
N GLY A 67 6.52 10.60 -14.81
CA GLY A 67 5.13 10.74 -14.38
C GLY A 67 4.80 12.20 -13.99
N PRO A 68 3.54 12.51 -13.68
CA PRO A 68 3.13 13.87 -13.38
C PRO A 68 3.93 14.45 -12.21
N VAL A 69 4.35 15.70 -12.36
CA VAL A 69 5.23 16.37 -11.39
C VAL A 69 4.49 16.66 -10.09
N LYS A 70 5.09 16.32 -8.95
CA LYS A 70 4.56 16.64 -7.61
C LYS A 70 5.01 18.03 -7.14
N LYS A 71 6.33 18.27 -7.08
CA LYS A 71 6.90 19.54 -6.61
C LYS A 71 8.34 19.75 -7.06
N ILE A 72 8.79 21.01 -7.04
CA ILE A 72 10.21 21.36 -7.13
C ILE A 72 10.80 21.38 -5.72
N ILE A 73 11.98 20.80 -5.54
CA ILE A 73 12.67 20.78 -4.23
C ILE A 73 13.74 21.88 -4.20
N LYS A 74 14.61 21.89 -5.21
CA LYS A 74 15.78 22.77 -5.29
C LYS A 74 15.89 23.45 -6.64
N THR A 75 16.58 24.57 -6.64
CA THR A 75 16.91 25.35 -7.83
C THR A 75 18.39 25.64 -7.83
N ARG A 76 19.04 25.52 -8.98
CA ARG A 76 20.44 25.93 -9.17
C ARG A 76 20.60 26.72 -10.45
N LYS A 77 21.65 27.53 -10.52
CA LYS A 77 22.09 28.20 -11.75
C LYS A 77 23.38 27.55 -12.19
N ILE A 78 23.48 27.19 -13.46
CA ILE A 78 24.67 26.61 -14.06
C ILE A 78 25.04 27.39 -15.33
N ARG A 79 26.32 27.40 -15.68
CA ARG A 79 26.78 27.91 -16.98
C ARG A 79 26.99 26.72 -17.92
N LEU A 80 26.15 26.62 -18.94
CA LEU A 80 26.29 25.65 -20.02
C LEU A 80 26.44 26.43 -21.33
N ASN A 81 27.46 26.11 -22.13
CA ASN A 81 27.74 26.75 -23.42
C ASN A 81 27.80 28.28 -23.34
N GLY A 82 28.44 28.81 -22.29
CA GLY A 82 28.56 30.27 -22.07
C GLY A 82 27.27 30.98 -21.63
N LYS A 83 26.14 30.28 -21.54
CA LYS A 83 24.85 30.84 -21.11
C LYS A 83 24.52 30.42 -19.68
N ASN A 84 24.05 31.37 -18.88
CA ASN A 84 23.53 31.08 -17.54
C ASN A 84 22.14 30.43 -17.68
N GLN A 85 22.02 29.15 -17.34
CA GLN A 85 20.75 28.42 -17.33
C GLN A 85 20.33 28.05 -15.91
N ARG A 86 19.02 28.10 -15.65
CA ARG A 86 18.43 27.63 -14.39
C ARG A 86 18.01 26.18 -14.53
N GLN A 87 18.31 25.40 -13.49
CA GLN A 87 17.85 24.03 -13.36
C GLN A 87 17.01 23.85 -12.10
N TYR A 88 16.05 22.94 -12.21
CA TYR A 88 15.06 22.62 -11.18
C TYR A 88 15.16 21.14 -10.83
N LEU A 89 15.30 20.81 -9.54
CA LEU A 89 15.23 19.44 -9.06
C LEU A 89 13.77 19.09 -8.81
N VAL A 90 13.26 18.15 -9.60
CA VAL A 90 11.84 17.83 -9.66
C VAL A 90 11.57 16.48 -8.99
N ARG A 91 10.54 16.45 -8.13
CA ARG A 91 9.99 15.22 -7.55
C ARG A 91 8.68 14.86 -8.23
N PHE A 92 8.57 13.62 -8.66
CA PHE A 92 7.41 13.08 -9.35
C PHE A 92 6.36 12.54 -8.38
N LYS A 93 5.10 12.49 -8.80
CA LYS A 93 4.03 11.81 -8.04
C LYS A 93 4.29 10.31 -8.07
N ASN A 94 4.04 9.65 -6.95
CA ASN A 94 4.16 8.19 -6.79
C ASN A 94 5.55 7.61 -7.08
N GLN A 95 6.60 8.45 -7.09
CA GLN A 95 8.00 8.02 -7.20
C GLN A 95 8.77 8.37 -5.92
N THR A 96 9.71 7.49 -5.57
CA THR A 96 10.61 7.67 -4.43
C THR A 96 11.66 8.74 -4.73
N ALA A 97 12.22 9.35 -3.68
CA ALA A 97 13.27 10.38 -3.78
C ALA A 97 14.50 9.96 -4.62
N ALA A 98 14.75 8.67 -4.78
CA ALA A 98 15.82 8.13 -5.61
C ALA A 98 15.65 8.44 -7.11
N LYS A 99 14.41 8.72 -7.57
CA LYS A 99 14.12 9.05 -8.98
C LYS A 99 14.05 10.57 -9.25
N ASP A 100 14.42 11.41 -8.28
CA ASP A 100 14.44 12.87 -8.46
C ASP A 100 15.50 13.28 -9.51
N LYS A 101 15.11 14.04 -10.53
CA LYS A 101 16.00 14.44 -11.64
C LYS A 101 16.05 15.97 -11.82
N TRP A 102 17.17 16.47 -12.33
CA TRP A 102 17.35 17.88 -12.66
C TRP A 102 16.86 18.15 -14.07
N PHE A 103 16.00 19.16 -14.22
CA PHE A 103 15.49 19.62 -15.52
C PHE A 103 15.91 21.06 -15.79
N SER A 104 16.26 21.33 -17.05
CA SER A 104 16.50 22.69 -17.55
C SER A 104 15.19 23.47 -17.67
N GLU A 105 15.30 24.79 -17.72
CA GLU A 105 14.14 25.68 -17.87
C GLU A 105 13.31 25.38 -19.14
N ASP A 106 13.99 24.97 -20.21
CA ASP A 106 13.38 24.71 -21.52
C ASP A 106 12.77 23.30 -21.65
N ALA A 107 13.24 22.34 -20.84
CA ALA A 107 12.85 20.92 -20.92
C ALA A 107 11.97 20.50 -19.74
N LYS A 108 11.04 21.36 -19.30
CA LYS A 108 10.17 21.07 -18.14
C LYS A 108 9.16 19.97 -18.49
N PRO A 109 9.05 18.90 -17.67
CA PRO A 109 8.20 17.75 -17.99
C PRO A 109 6.69 17.99 -17.82
N ASP A 110 6.26 19.16 -17.34
CA ASP A 110 4.85 19.57 -17.36
C ASP A 110 4.74 21.09 -17.12
N GLY A 111 3.87 21.77 -17.87
CA GLY A 111 3.81 23.24 -18.00
C GLY A 111 3.43 24.01 -16.73
N ASN A 112 2.98 23.32 -15.68
CA ASN A 112 2.51 23.92 -14.44
C ASN A 112 3.60 24.11 -13.35
N LEU A 113 4.86 23.88 -13.68
CA LEU A 113 6.00 24.10 -12.80
C LEU A 113 6.42 25.58 -12.73
N HIS A 114 5.62 26.39 -12.04
CA HIS A 114 5.94 27.81 -11.88
C HIS A 114 6.85 28.06 -10.66
N PRO A 115 8.03 28.70 -10.81
CA PRO A 115 8.94 29.03 -9.69
C PRO A 115 8.33 29.94 -8.61
N ARG A 116 7.16 30.54 -8.86
CA ARG A 116 6.42 31.35 -7.87
C ARG A 116 5.89 30.48 -6.73
N ARG A 117 5.37 29.28 -7.03
CA ARG A 117 4.83 28.36 -6.00
C ARG A 117 5.93 27.89 -5.03
N LEU A 118 7.15 27.71 -5.53
CA LEU A 118 8.31 27.34 -4.70
C LEU A 118 8.73 28.45 -3.72
N ARG A 119 8.65 29.72 -4.14
CA ARG A 119 9.00 30.85 -3.26
C ARG A 119 7.96 31.04 -2.17
N ALA A 120 6.69 30.79 -2.48
CA ALA A 120 5.61 30.86 -1.51
C ALA A 120 5.77 29.77 -0.42
N SER A 121 6.04 28.52 -0.79
CA SER A 121 6.17 27.42 0.18
C SER A 121 7.34 27.59 1.15
N ARG A 122 8.46 28.16 0.70
CA ARG A 122 9.62 28.43 1.57
C ARG A 122 9.34 29.50 2.64
N ARG A 123 8.42 30.43 2.38
CA ARG A 123 8.05 31.46 3.35
C ARG A 123 7.23 30.88 4.50
N THR A 124 6.39 29.88 4.22
CA THR A 124 5.53 29.24 5.23
C THR A 124 6.29 28.29 6.15
N GLU A 125 7.35 27.65 5.65
CA GLU A 125 8.20 26.76 6.47
C GLU A 125 9.06 27.55 7.47
N GLN A 126 9.42 28.80 7.16
CA GLN A 126 10.21 29.66 8.06
C GLN A 126 9.38 30.38 9.14
N SER A 127 8.05 30.40 9.03
CA SER A 127 7.17 31.08 10.00
C SER A 127 6.66 30.17 11.12
N HIS A 128 7.12 28.92 11.17
CA HIS A 128 6.68 27.89 12.13
C HIS A 128 7.83 27.35 13.01
N GLU A 129 8.94 28.07 13.05
CA GLU A 129 10.10 27.85 13.92
C GLU A 129 10.34 29.11 14.74
#